data_AF-A0A2N9F7U6-F1
#
_entry.id   AF-A0A2N9F7U6-F1
#
_cell.length_a   1.000
_cell.length_b   1.000
_cell.length_c   1.000
_cell.angle_alpha   90.00
_cell.angle_beta   90.00
_cell.angle_gamma   90.00
#
_symmetry.space_group_name_H-M   'P 1'
#
loop_
_entity.id
_entity.type
_entity.pdbx_description
1 polymer ?
#
loop_
_entity_poly.entity_id
_entity_poly.type
_entity_poly.pdbx_seq_one_letter_code
_entity_poly.pdbx_strand_id
1 'polypeptide(L)'
;MSVVRDLRKDRFPPPSGLMELRIRRRELLAVPIDFMSPCGHSQSWNDLVDKELQDNEFVSCLQRANIYSAMLLSRGSDMYRDIQGDNDPTAINLTIEETRWKDTLYLGFGGREASPGGQKARLNYWIQHFQNHPTCWVRRSAFVVYWLSRYAFNETPSYSIKPFLFELGIKLAQGMSYPLEALCLGNLYIHLDRLHDDEVEGSPYHAIESSVNVTLLQV
;
A
#
# COMPACT_ATOMS: atom_id res chain seq x y z
N MET A 1 -51.18 -36.70 29.19
CA MET A 1 -51.00 -35.26 28.90
C MET A 1 -49.95 -34.70 29.85
N SER A 2 -48.77 -34.37 29.35
CA SER A 2 -48.04 -33.12 29.64
C SER A 2 -46.72 -33.17 28.88
N VAL A 3 -46.70 -32.50 27.74
CA VAL A 3 -45.48 -32.25 26.97
C VAL A 3 -44.70 -31.18 27.73
N VAL A 4 -43.53 -31.54 28.26
CA VAL A 4 -42.57 -30.57 28.79
C VAL A 4 -42.10 -29.74 27.60
N ARG A 5 -42.69 -28.55 27.42
CA ARG A 5 -42.22 -27.56 26.46
C ARG A 5 -40.96 -26.93 27.03
N ASP A 6 -39.85 -27.24 26.38
CA ASP A 6 -38.52 -26.69 26.60
C ASP A 6 -38.54 -25.17 26.35
N LEU A 7 -38.84 -24.40 27.41
CA LEU A 7 -38.84 -22.95 27.39
C LEU A 7 -37.46 -22.45 27.84
N ARG A 8 -36.49 -22.38 26.90
CA ARG A 8 -35.38 -21.41 26.86
C ARG A 8 -34.32 -21.83 25.82
N LYS A 9 -34.51 -21.48 24.56
CA LYS A 9 -33.38 -21.41 23.60
C LYS A 9 -33.38 -20.21 22.65
N ASP A 10 -34.46 -19.43 22.56
CA ASP A 10 -34.56 -18.33 21.56
C ASP A 10 -34.50 -16.90 22.14
N ARG A 11 -33.75 -16.64 23.22
CA ARG A 11 -33.75 -15.28 23.82
C ARG A 11 -32.38 -14.63 24.06
N PHE A 12 -31.32 -15.15 23.47
CA PHE A 12 -30.08 -14.38 23.41
C PHE A 12 -29.98 -13.72 22.04
N PRO A 13 -29.93 -12.38 21.96
CA PRO A 13 -29.59 -11.74 20.70
C PRO A 13 -28.22 -12.28 20.26
N PRO A 14 -27.99 -12.42 18.95
CA PRO A 14 -26.69 -12.84 18.45
C PRO A 14 -25.59 -11.94 19.04
N PRO A 15 -24.36 -12.44 19.24
CA PRO A 15 -23.27 -11.67 19.86
C PRO A 15 -23.06 -10.27 19.25
N SER A 16 -23.34 -10.11 17.96
CA SER A 16 -23.37 -8.83 17.25
C SER A 16 -24.39 -7.83 17.80
N GLY A 17 -25.60 -8.29 18.15
CA GLY A 17 -26.65 -7.46 18.75
C GLY A 17 -26.34 -7.02 20.19
N LEU A 18 -25.54 -7.80 20.94
CA LEU A 18 -25.07 -7.41 22.26
C LEU A 18 -24.06 -6.25 22.20
N MET A 19 -23.11 -6.31 21.27
CA MET A 19 -22.14 -5.23 21.06
C MET A 19 -22.81 -3.93 20.63
N GLU A 20 -23.73 -4.00 19.66
CA GLU A 20 -24.45 -2.81 19.18
C GLU A 20 -25.31 -2.16 20.28
N LEU A 21 -25.96 -2.96 21.13
CA LEU A 21 -26.73 -2.46 22.27
C LEU A 21 -25.83 -1.76 23.30
N ARG A 22 -24.63 -2.28 23.57
CA ARG A 22 -23.67 -1.67 24.51
C ARG A 22 -23.12 -0.34 23.97
N ILE A 23 -22.87 -0.26 22.66
CA ILE A 23 -22.50 0.99 21.98
C ILE A 23 -23.63 2.01 22.07
N ARG A 24 -24.88 1.62 21.74
CA ARG A 24 -26.04 2.52 21.82
C ARG A 24 -26.33 3.02 23.24
N ARG A 25 -26.04 2.20 24.25
CA ARG A 25 -26.15 2.56 25.67
C ARG A 25 -24.97 3.38 26.21
N ARG A 26 -23.96 3.66 25.38
CA ARG A 26 -22.70 4.31 25.76
C ARG A 26 -21.92 3.56 26.85
N GLU A 27 -22.15 2.25 26.97
CA GLU A 27 -21.40 1.36 27.87
C GLU A 27 -20.03 0.99 27.28
N LEU A 28 -19.88 1.14 25.96
CA LEU A 28 -18.63 1.06 25.21
C LEU A 28 -18.48 2.37 24.42
N LEU A 29 -17.29 2.96 24.46
CA LEU A 29 -16.95 4.08 23.59
C LEU A 29 -16.60 3.51 22.21
N ALA A 30 -17.40 3.83 21.20
CA ALA A 30 -17.01 3.55 19.82
C ALA A 30 -15.86 4.49 19.46
N VAL A 31 -14.66 3.93 19.27
CA VAL A 31 -13.53 4.68 18.73
C VAL A 31 -13.77 4.79 17.21
N PRO A 32 -13.90 6.00 16.65
CA PRO A 32 -14.05 6.16 15.21
C PRO A 32 -12.77 5.70 14.53
N ILE A 33 -12.89 4.73 13.61
CA ILE A 33 -11.82 4.38 12.68
C ILE A 33 -11.86 5.44 11.58
N ASP A 34 -10.83 6.28 11.51
CA ASP A 34 -10.72 7.29 10.46
C ASP A 34 -10.02 6.71 9.23
N PHE A 35 -10.73 6.74 8.13
CA PHE A 35 -10.30 6.24 6.84
C PHE A 35 -9.71 7.40 6.05
N MET A 36 -8.51 7.83 6.43
CA MET A 36 -7.82 8.89 5.70
C MET A 36 -7.12 8.32 4.47
N SER A 37 -7.37 8.92 3.31
CA SER A 37 -6.47 8.81 2.16
C SER A 37 -5.39 9.88 2.32
N PRO A 38 -4.14 9.53 2.72
CA PRO A 38 -3.06 10.50 2.84
C PRO A 38 -2.58 11.04 1.47
N CYS A 39 -3.26 10.68 0.37
CA CYS A 39 -2.93 11.09 -0.98
C CYS A 39 -3.25 12.58 -1.19
N GLY A 40 -2.43 13.46 -0.63
CA GLY A 40 -2.42 14.86 -1.07
C GLY A 40 -2.09 14.90 -2.56
N HIS A 41 -2.91 15.58 -3.37
CA HIS A 41 -2.62 15.78 -4.78
C HIS A 41 -1.26 16.48 -4.92
N SER A 42 -0.28 15.79 -5.48
CA SER A 42 1.01 16.38 -5.81
C SER A 42 0.98 16.78 -7.28
N GLN A 43 0.92 18.08 -7.57
CA GLN A 43 1.01 18.60 -8.94
C GLN A 43 2.23 18.01 -9.67
N SER A 44 3.36 17.88 -8.97
CA SER A 44 4.59 17.31 -9.48
C SER A 44 4.51 15.81 -9.82
N TRP A 45 3.55 15.06 -9.26
CA TRP A 45 3.33 13.67 -9.65
C TRP A 45 2.69 13.59 -11.02
N ASN A 46 1.65 14.39 -11.29
CA ASN A 46 0.95 14.37 -12.57
C ASN A 46 1.90 14.76 -13.72
N ASP A 47 2.70 15.79 -13.53
CA ASP A 47 3.70 16.21 -14.53
C ASP A 47 4.75 15.12 -14.79
N LEU A 48 5.15 14.38 -13.75
CA LEU A 48 6.10 13.27 -13.87
C LEU A 48 5.49 12.08 -14.60
N VAL A 49 4.23 11.74 -14.30
CA VAL A 49 3.48 10.70 -15.00
C VAL A 49 3.35 11.06 -16.47
N ASP A 50 2.95 12.28 -16.78
CA ASP A 50 2.78 12.76 -18.16
C ASP A 50 4.12 12.79 -18.92
N LYS A 51 5.26 13.00 -18.23
CA LYS A 51 6.61 12.91 -18.80
C LYS A 51 7.02 11.47 -19.08
N GLU A 52 6.92 10.56 -18.09
CA GLU A 52 7.40 9.18 -18.25
C GLU A 52 6.49 8.34 -19.16
N LEU A 53 5.17 8.61 -19.19
CA LEU A 53 4.21 7.89 -20.04
C LEU A 53 4.18 8.36 -21.51
N GLN A 54 4.98 9.36 -21.89
CA GLN A 54 5.21 9.69 -23.31
C GLN A 54 6.04 8.62 -24.03
N ASP A 55 6.75 7.78 -23.28
CA ASP A 55 7.60 6.74 -23.82
C ASP A 55 6.81 5.45 -24.09
N ASN A 56 6.55 5.18 -25.38
CA ASN A 56 5.78 4.00 -25.81
C ASN A 56 6.42 2.66 -25.40
N GLU A 57 7.75 2.59 -25.32
CA GLU A 57 8.43 1.38 -24.86
C GLU A 57 8.13 1.12 -23.39
N PHE A 58 8.18 2.17 -22.57
CA PHE A 58 7.86 2.07 -21.16
C PHE A 58 6.38 1.73 -20.92
N VAL A 59 5.48 2.34 -21.68
CA VAL A 59 4.04 2.02 -21.63
C VAL A 59 3.80 0.53 -21.93
N SER A 60 4.47 -0.02 -22.94
CA SER A 60 4.39 -1.44 -23.28
C SER A 60 4.89 -2.34 -22.12
N CYS A 61 5.99 -1.94 -21.46
CA CYS A 61 6.44 -2.61 -20.24
C CYS A 61 5.38 -2.57 -19.14
N LEU A 62 4.81 -1.41 -18.82
CA LEU A 62 3.78 -1.28 -17.77
C LEU A 62 2.51 -2.08 -18.08
N GLN A 63 2.13 -2.16 -19.35
CA GLN A 63 1.01 -2.99 -19.81
C GLN A 63 1.32 -4.48 -19.61
N ARG A 64 2.52 -4.92 -19.99
CA ARG A 64 2.95 -6.32 -19.78
C ARG A 64 3.08 -6.70 -18.30
N ALA A 65 3.42 -5.73 -17.45
CA ALA A 65 3.42 -5.92 -15.99
C ALA A 65 2.02 -5.88 -15.36
N ASN A 66 0.96 -5.60 -16.11
CA ASN A 66 -0.39 -5.35 -15.59
C ASN A 66 -0.45 -4.25 -14.51
N ILE A 67 0.30 -3.15 -14.70
CA ILE A 67 0.26 -2.00 -13.78
C ILE A 67 -0.09 -0.68 -14.46
N TYR A 68 -0.17 -0.66 -15.79
CA TYR A 68 -0.46 0.55 -16.56
C TYR A 68 -1.79 1.22 -16.14
N SER A 69 -2.88 0.45 -16.08
CA SER A 69 -4.20 0.97 -15.70
C SER A 69 -4.18 1.54 -14.28
N ALA A 70 -3.60 0.81 -13.33
CA ALA A 70 -3.48 1.26 -11.94
C ALA A 70 -2.61 2.54 -11.80
N MET A 71 -1.57 2.65 -12.61
CA MET A 71 -0.69 3.83 -12.62
C MET A 71 -1.38 5.04 -13.25
N LEU A 72 -2.16 4.86 -14.31
CA LEU A 72 -2.95 5.93 -14.92
C LEU A 72 -4.08 6.40 -13.99
N LEU A 73 -4.76 5.46 -13.31
CA LEU A 73 -5.83 5.75 -12.34
C LEU A 73 -5.29 6.43 -11.07
N SER A 74 -4.01 6.25 -10.74
CA SER A 74 -3.35 7.02 -9.67
C SER A 74 -3.31 8.54 -9.92
N ARG A 75 -3.65 9.02 -11.13
CA ARG A 75 -3.88 10.46 -11.43
C ARG A 75 -5.24 10.97 -10.95
N GLY A 76 -6.25 10.10 -10.87
CA GLY A 76 -7.67 10.50 -10.72
C GLY A 76 -8.32 10.18 -9.37
N SER A 77 -7.66 9.38 -8.52
CA SER A 77 -8.29 8.66 -7.42
C SER A 77 -9.31 7.63 -7.92
N ASP A 78 -9.26 6.45 -7.30
CA ASP A 78 -10.08 5.26 -7.51
C ASP A 78 -9.69 4.26 -8.62
N MET A 79 -9.64 3.01 -8.14
CA MET A 79 -9.58 1.71 -8.81
C MET A 79 -8.20 1.14 -9.17
N TYR A 80 -7.79 0.15 -8.37
CA TYR A 80 -6.91 -0.94 -8.78
C TYR A 80 -7.71 -1.96 -9.58
N ARG A 81 -7.94 -1.70 -10.88
CA ARG A 81 -8.42 -2.76 -11.77
C ARG A 81 -7.23 -3.39 -12.47
N ASP A 82 -7.09 -4.69 -12.20
CA ASP A 82 -6.13 -5.65 -12.75
C ASP A 82 -4.67 -5.42 -12.34
N ILE A 83 -4.32 -5.78 -11.10
CA ILE A 83 -2.93 -6.14 -10.76
C ILE A 83 -2.79 -7.65 -10.52
N GLN A 84 -3.13 -8.40 -11.57
CA GLN A 84 -2.86 -9.82 -11.64
C GLN A 84 -1.44 -10.03 -12.15
N GLY A 85 -0.71 -10.95 -11.53
CA GLY A 85 0.57 -11.38 -12.04
C GLY A 85 0.94 -12.77 -11.55
N ASP A 86 1.73 -13.45 -12.38
CA ASP A 86 1.97 -14.88 -12.23
C ASP A 86 3.35 -15.19 -11.63
N ASN A 87 4.21 -14.18 -11.50
CA ASN A 87 5.54 -14.38 -10.93
C ASN A 87 5.50 -14.43 -9.40
N ASP A 88 6.29 -15.34 -8.82
CA ASP A 88 6.46 -15.45 -7.37
C ASP A 88 7.19 -14.21 -6.81
N PRO A 89 6.55 -13.42 -5.93
CA PRO A 89 7.17 -12.23 -5.33
C PRO A 89 8.23 -12.56 -4.27
N THR A 90 8.32 -13.81 -3.80
CA THR A 90 9.28 -14.23 -2.76
C THR A 90 10.66 -14.62 -3.31
N ALA A 91 10.77 -14.79 -4.64
CA ALA A 91 11.97 -15.26 -5.32
C ALA A 91 12.43 -14.30 -6.44
N ILE A 92 12.46 -13.00 -6.15
CA ILE A 92 12.93 -12.00 -7.14
C ILE A 92 14.44 -12.09 -7.30
N ASN A 93 14.88 -12.64 -8.42
CA ASN A 93 16.29 -12.72 -8.78
C ASN A 93 16.70 -11.56 -9.69
N LEU A 94 17.70 -10.79 -9.25
CA LEU A 94 18.27 -9.69 -10.03
C LEU A 94 19.44 -10.15 -10.89
N THR A 95 19.52 -9.63 -12.11
CA THR A 95 20.72 -9.73 -12.94
C THR A 95 21.83 -8.81 -12.43
N ILE A 96 23.04 -8.94 -12.99
CA ILE A 96 24.17 -8.08 -12.65
C ILE A 96 23.85 -6.60 -12.94
N GLU A 97 23.16 -6.32 -14.04
CA GLU A 97 22.77 -4.95 -14.41
C GLU A 97 21.68 -4.40 -13.48
N GLU A 98 20.68 -5.20 -13.16
CA GLU A 98 19.61 -4.83 -12.24
C GLU A 98 20.14 -4.58 -10.82
N THR A 99 21.18 -5.33 -10.41
CA THR A 99 21.88 -5.10 -9.14
C THR A 99 22.55 -3.72 -9.13
N ARG A 100 23.15 -3.27 -10.24
CA ARG A 100 23.73 -1.92 -10.35
C ARG A 100 22.66 -0.83 -10.26
N TRP A 101 21.49 -1.06 -10.86
CA TRP A 101 20.37 -0.12 -10.74
C TRP A 101 19.87 -0.07 -9.29
N LYS A 102 19.70 -1.23 -8.64
CA LYS A 102 19.36 -1.33 -7.22
C LYS A 102 20.36 -0.58 -6.34
N ASP A 103 21.66 -0.73 -6.57
CA ASP A 103 22.69 -0.01 -5.81
C ASP A 103 22.57 1.51 -6.02
N THR A 104 22.26 1.94 -7.24
CA THR A 104 22.00 3.35 -7.56
C THR A 104 20.77 3.88 -6.81
N LEU A 105 19.70 3.07 -6.73
CA LEU A 105 18.49 3.39 -5.94
C LEU A 105 18.81 3.52 -4.44
N TYR A 106 19.61 2.61 -3.88
CA TYR A 106 20.07 2.70 -2.49
C TYR A 106 20.93 3.94 -2.23
N LEU A 107 21.81 4.31 -3.16
CA LEU A 107 22.60 5.53 -3.02
C LEU A 107 21.70 6.78 -2.98
N GLY A 108 20.67 6.83 -3.84
CA GLY A 108 19.67 7.90 -3.84
C GLY A 108 18.82 7.93 -2.55
N PHE A 109 18.52 6.75 -1.98
CA PHE A 109 17.81 6.61 -0.70
C PHE A 109 18.61 7.12 0.50
N GLY A 110 19.94 7.19 0.37
CA GLY A 110 20.85 7.59 1.44
C GLY A 110 21.77 6.46 1.94
N GLY A 111 21.76 5.31 1.29
CA GLY A 111 22.56 4.13 1.62
C GLY A 111 21.71 2.94 2.05
N ARG A 112 22.34 1.76 2.17
CA ARG A 112 21.67 0.52 2.60
C ARG A 112 21.24 0.54 4.07
N GLU A 113 21.93 1.33 4.89
CA GLU A 113 21.67 1.50 6.32
C GLU A 113 20.86 2.78 6.63
N ALA A 114 20.37 3.48 5.59
CA ALA A 114 19.59 4.69 5.79
C ALA A 114 18.22 4.37 6.43
N SER A 115 17.80 5.22 7.35
CA SER A 115 16.47 5.13 7.95
C SER A 115 15.40 5.66 6.97
N PRO A 116 14.21 5.04 6.91
CA PRO A 116 13.04 5.59 6.22
C PRO A 116 12.64 7.00 6.70
N GLY A 117 13.08 7.44 7.88
CA GLY A 117 12.86 8.80 8.38
C GLY A 117 13.82 9.86 7.79
N GLY A 118 14.85 9.46 7.04
CA GLY A 118 15.87 10.36 6.52
C GLY A 118 15.36 11.33 5.46
N GLN A 119 16.01 12.49 5.32
CA GLN A 119 15.64 13.50 4.32
C GLN A 119 15.63 12.96 2.89
N LYS A 120 16.61 12.08 2.56
CA LYS A 120 16.74 11.45 1.24
C LYS A 120 15.69 10.38 0.95
N ALA A 121 15.13 9.77 2.00
CA ALA A 121 14.08 8.78 1.91
C ALA A 121 12.71 9.40 1.59
N ARG A 122 12.55 10.73 1.75
CA ARG A 122 11.28 11.42 1.50
C ARG A 122 10.88 11.37 0.04
N LEU A 123 9.60 11.09 -0.22
CA LEU A 123 8.99 11.01 -1.55
C LEU A 123 9.33 12.20 -2.46
N ASN A 124 9.31 13.42 -1.93
CA ASN A 124 9.62 14.63 -2.72
C ASN A 124 11.08 14.70 -3.15
N TYR A 125 12.00 14.35 -2.24
CA TYR A 125 13.43 14.33 -2.55
C TYR A 125 13.76 13.23 -3.56
N TRP A 126 13.12 12.07 -3.42
CA TRP A 126 13.27 10.93 -4.32
C TRP A 126 12.96 11.30 -5.77
N ILE A 127 11.81 11.91 -6.04
CA ILE A 127 11.45 12.37 -7.38
C ILE A 127 12.49 13.35 -7.92
N GLN A 128 12.85 14.37 -7.12
CA GLN A 128 13.80 15.40 -7.55
C GLN A 128 15.17 14.82 -7.92
N HIS A 129 15.60 13.79 -7.21
CA HIS A 129 16.88 13.12 -7.46
C HIS A 129 16.87 12.30 -8.75
N PHE A 130 15.79 11.54 -9.01
CA PHE A 130 15.76 10.57 -10.12
C PHE A 130 15.10 11.08 -11.41
N GLN A 131 14.29 12.15 -11.37
CA GLN A 131 13.52 12.66 -12.53
C GLN A 131 14.35 12.95 -13.79
N ASN A 132 15.66 13.23 -13.64
CA ASN A 132 16.58 13.55 -14.73
C ASN A 132 17.77 12.59 -14.78
N HIS A 133 17.64 11.40 -14.18
CA HIS A 133 18.71 10.40 -14.20
C HIS A 133 19.02 9.96 -15.65
N PRO A 134 20.30 9.85 -16.06
CA PRO A 134 20.68 9.56 -17.45
C PRO A 134 20.25 8.17 -17.90
N THR A 135 20.29 7.18 -17.00
CA THR A 135 19.81 5.82 -17.29
C THR A 135 18.29 5.76 -17.16
N CYS A 136 17.59 5.46 -18.27
CA CYS A 136 16.13 5.33 -18.28
C CYS A 136 15.64 4.24 -17.33
N TRP A 137 16.34 3.10 -17.21
CA TRP A 137 15.96 2.01 -16.31
C TRP A 137 15.96 2.41 -14.84
N VAL A 138 16.96 3.17 -14.39
CA VAL A 138 17.00 3.70 -13.01
C VAL A 138 15.86 4.67 -12.78
N ARG A 139 15.59 5.56 -13.74
CA ARG A 139 14.49 6.55 -13.66
C ARG A 139 13.11 5.87 -13.60
N ARG A 140 12.84 4.94 -14.53
CA ARG A 140 11.60 4.13 -14.59
C ARG A 140 11.42 3.30 -13.32
N SER A 141 12.49 2.66 -12.82
CA SER A 141 12.44 1.89 -11.56
C SER A 141 12.13 2.79 -10.36
N ALA A 142 12.79 3.95 -10.26
CA ALA A 142 12.54 4.92 -9.20
C ALA A 142 11.09 5.44 -9.24
N PHE A 143 10.53 5.64 -10.44
CA PHE A 143 9.14 6.04 -10.66
C PHE A 143 8.15 4.96 -10.19
N VAL A 144 8.37 3.69 -10.53
CA VAL A 144 7.53 2.57 -10.07
C VAL A 144 7.65 2.38 -8.55
N VAL A 145 8.85 2.43 -7.98
CA VAL A 145 9.09 2.35 -6.53
C VAL A 145 8.35 3.46 -5.78
N TYR A 146 8.39 4.69 -6.31
CA TYR A 146 7.64 5.80 -5.75
C TYR A 146 6.14 5.51 -5.75
N TRP A 147 5.59 5.04 -6.88
CA TRP A 147 4.17 4.72 -6.99
C TRP A 147 3.77 3.62 -6.00
N LEU A 148 4.55 2.54 -5.90
CA LEU A 148 4.30 1.47 -4.94
C LEU A 148 4.36 1.99 -3.49
N SER A 149 5.38 2.79 -3.14
CA SER A 149 5.55 3.30 -1.77
C SER A 149 4.44 4.29 -1.38
N ARG A 150 3.94 5.07 -2.34
CA ARG A 150 2.95 6.11 -2.08
C ARG A 150 1.51 5.58 -2.10
N TYR A 151 1.20 4.68 -3.04
CA TYR A 151 -0.18 4.28 -3.31
C TYR A 151 -0.47 2.84 -2.87
N ALA A 152 0.40 1.87 -3.20
CA ALA A 152 0.15 0.45 -2.92
C ALA A 152 0.50 0.04 -1.47
N PHE A 153 1.63 0.53 -0.96
CA PHE A 153 2.15 0.23 0.37
C PHE A 153 2.35 1.53 1.13
N ASN A 154 1.30 2.12 1.68
CA ASN A 154 1.38 3.41 2.38
C ASN A 154 1.68 3.32 3.89
N GLU A 155 2.22 2.19 4.38
CA GLU A 155 2.58 2.03 5.81
C GLU A 155 3.44 3.20 6.34
N THR A 156 3.37 3.43 7.64
CA THR A 156 4.09 4.50 8.34
C THR A 156 5.62 4.33 8.26
N PRO A 157 6.39 5.38 7.94
CA PRO A 157 5.95 6.72 7.54
C PRO A 157 5.46 6.79 6.08
N SER A 158 4.24 7.30 5.88
CA SER A 158 3.56 7.39 4.57
C SER A 158 4.25 8.31 3.56
N TYR A 159 5.20 9.13 4.00
CA TYR A 159 5.95 10.09 3.18
C TYR A 159 7.32 9.56 2.73
N SER A 160 7.63 8.28 2.97
CA SER A 160 8.93 7.69 2.71
C SER A 160 8.91 6.61 1.63
N ILE A 161 10.02 6.50 0.92
CA ILE A 161 10.30 5.42 -0.01
C ILE A 161 10.61 4.15 0.77
N LYS A 162 10.12 3.02 0.28
CA LYS A 162 10.30 1.71 0.92
C LYS A 162 11.37 0.90 0.19
N PRO A 163 12.56 0.67 0.79
CA PRO A 163 13.66 -0.03 0.12
C PRO A 163 13.36 -1.48 -0.26
N PHE A 164 12.48 -2.16 0.47
CA PHE A 164 12.07 -3.52 0.16
C PHE A 164 11.34 -3.63 -1.18
N LEU A 165 10.82 -2.51 -1.71
CA LEU A 165 10.15 -2.47 -3.01
C LEU A 165 11.12 -2.31 -4.19
N PHE A 166 12.42 -2.12 -3.97
CA PHE A 166 13.36 -1.80 -5.06
C PHE A 166 13.46 -2.93 -6.08
N GLU A 167 13.54 -4.18 -5.62
CA GLU A 167 13.66 -5.35 -6.50
C GLU A 167 12.40 -5.53 -7.34
N LEU A 168 11.24 -5.42 -6.69
CA LEU A 168 9.94 -5.46 -7.32
C LEU A 168 9.76 -4.33 -8.33
N GLY A 169 10.11 -3.10 -7.95
CA GLY A 169 10.00 -1.92 -8.81
C GLY A 169 10.88 -1.98 -10.05
N ILE A 170 12.09 -2.56 -9.95
CA ILE A 170 12.96 -2.80 -11.09
C ILE A 170 12.31 -3.78 -12.07
N LYS A 171 11.80 -4.91 -11.57
CA LYS A 171 11.20 -5.94 -12.42
C LYS A 171 9.90 -5.47 -13.06
N LEU A 172 9.05 -4.77 -12.32
CA LEU A 172 7.84 -4.15 -12.84
C LEU A 172 8.14 -3.10 -13.92
N ALA A 173 9.18 -2.27 -13.72
CA ALA A 173 9.60 -1.29 -14.73
C ALA A 173 10.07 -1.94 -16.03
N GLN A 174 10.56 -3.17 -15.98
CA GLN A 174 10.91 -3.99 -17.15
C GLN A 174 9.71 -4.74 -17.74
N GLY A 175 8.53 -4.66 -17.13
CA GLY A 175 7.31 -5.32 -17.59
C GLY A 175 7.11 -6.74 -17.09
N MET A 176 7.79 -7.14 -16.01
CA MET A 176 7.49 -8.41 -15.33
C MET A 176 6.22 -8.23 -14.49
N SER A 177 5.30 -9.18 -14.56
CA SER A 177 4.02 -9.10 -13.84
C SER A 177 4.06 -9.89 -12.54
N TYR A 178 3.71 -9.25 -11.42
CA TYR A 178 3.65 -9.86 -10.09
C TYR A 178 2.25 -9.69 -9.50
N PRO A 179 1.77 -10.61 -8.64
CA PRO A 179 0.45 -10.52 -8.02
C PRO A 179 0.46 -9.43 -6.95
N LEU A 180 0.40 -8.15 -7.35
CA LEU A 180 0.39 -7.06 -6.38
C LEU A 180 -0.90 -7.06 -5.57
N GLU A 181 -2.01 -7.60 -6.10
CA GLU A 181 -3.25 -7.79 -5.36
C GLU A 181 -3.02 -8.61 -4.08
N ALA A 182 -2.36 -9.77 -4.19
CA ALA A 182 -2.04 -10.61 -3.04
C ALA A 182 -1.11 -9.91 -2.04
N LEU A 183 -0.14 -9.12 -2.53
CA LEU A 183 0.76 -8.35 -1.68
C LEU A 183 0.05 -7.18 -0.97
N CYS A 184 -0.85 -6.49 -1.67
CA CYS A 184 -1.68 -5.42 -1.14
C CYS A 184 -2.65 -5.95 -0.08
N LEU A 185 -3.26 -7.11 -0.33
CA LEU A 185 -4.13 -7.80 0.62
C LEU A 185 -3.36 -8.27 1.86
N GLY A 186 -2.16 -8.83 1.70
CA GLY A 186 -1.28 -9.15 2.82
C GLY A 186 -0.95 -7.92 3.68
N ASN A 187 -0.70 -6.78 3.03
CA ASN A 187 -0.47 -5.51 3.74
C ASN A 187 -1.73 -5.00 4.47
N LEU A 188 -2.92 -5.19 3.89
CA LEU A 188 -4.19 -4.89 4.56
C LEU A 188 -4.37 -5.74 5.82
N TYR A 189 -4.12 -7.05 5.75
CA TYR A 189 -4.21 -7.92 6.92
C TYR A 189 -3.26 -7.49 8.04
N ILE A 190 -2.03 -7.09 7.72
CA ILE A 190 -1.09 -6.53 8.72
C ILE A 190 -1.65 -5.27 9.38
N HIS A 191 -2.29 -4.38 8.62
CA HIS A 191 -2.93 -3.19 9.20
C HIS A 191 -4.12 -3.54 10.08
N LEU A 192 -4.91 -4.55 9.73
CA LEU A 192 -6.03 -5.03 10.53
C LEU A 192 -5.56 -5.72 11.82
N ASP A 193 -4.47 -6.49 11.76
CA ASP A 193 -3.86 -7.10 12.94
C ASP A 193 -3.33 -6.03 13.91
N ARG A 194 -2.66 -5.00 13.38
CA ARG A 194 -2.21 -3.85 14.19
C ARG A 194 -3.37 -3.09 14.82
N LEU A 195 -4.45 -2.86 14.07
CA LEU A 195 -5.67 -2.25 14.59
C LEU A 195 -6.28 -3.08 15.73
N HIS A 196 -6.24 -4.41 15.61
CA HIS A 196 -6.71 -5.30 16.66
C HIS A 196 -5.83 -5.20 17.92
N ASP A 197 -4.51 -5.24 17.76
CA ASP A 197 -3.57 -5.09 18.87
C ASP A 197 -3.76 -3.73 19.58
N ASP A 198 -3.90 -2.66 18.80
CA ASP A 198 -4.22 -1.31 19.28
C ASP A 198 -5.55 -1.30 20.07
N GLU A 199 -6.62 -1.92 19.55
CA GLU A 199 -7.92 -2.01 20.25
C GLU A 199 -7.78 -2.73 21.61
N VAL A 200 -6.99 -3.80 21.67
CA VAL A 200 -6.72 -4.56 22.89
C VAL A 200 -5.93 -3.70 23.91
N GLU A 201 -4.95 -2.93 23.46
CA GLU A 201 -4.13 -2.06 24.31
C GLU A 201 -4.91 -0.81 24.80
N GLY A 202 -5.81 -0.27 23.98
CA GLY A 202 -6.58 0.95 24.28
C GLY A 202 -7.67 0.78 25.33
N SER A 203 -8.09 -0.46 25.60
CA SER A 203 -9.15 -0.77 26.55
C SER A 203 -8.74 -0.48 28.01
N PRO A 204 -9.48 0.34 28.80
CA PRO A 204 -10.72 1.08 28.51
C PRO A 204 -10.57 2.62 28.43
N TYR A 205 -9.36 3.19 28.46
CA TYR A 205 -9.17 4.64 28.72
C TYR A 205 -8.26 5.39 27.75
N HIS A 206 -7.74 4.76 26.70
CA HIS A 206 -6.85 5.43 25.74
C HIS A 206 -7.47 5.48 24.35
N ALA A 207 -7.43 6.66 23.73
CA ALA A 207 -7.71 6.79 22.30
C ALA A 207 -6.44 6.42 21.53
N ILE A 208 -6.53 5.41 20.67
CA ILE A 208 -5.45 5.03 19.75
C ILE A 208 -5.88 5.40 18.34
N GLU A 209 -5.00 6.11 17.64
CA GLU A 209 -5.22 6.53 16.26
C GLU A 209 -4.60 5.50 15.32
N SER A 210 -5.45 4.72 14.66
CA SER A 210 -5.04 3.73 13.66
C SER A 210 -5.65 4.13 12.31
N SER A 211 -4.91 3.91 11.21
CA SER A 211 -5.36 4.27 9.86
C SER A 211 -5.31 3.05 8.94
N VAL A 212 -6.35 2.86 8.14
CA VAL A 212 -6.42 1.81 7.12
C VAL A 212 -6.66 2.48 5.77
N ASN A 213 -5.88 2.11 4.75
CA ASN A 213 -6.07 2.65 3.42
C ASN A 213 -7.30 2.03 2.75
N VAL A 214 -8.34 2.84 2.51
CA VAL A 214 -9.60 2.40 1.87
C VAL A 214 -9.40 1.90 0.45
N THR A 215 -8.33 2.32 -0.23
CA THR A 215 -8.05 1.87 -1.60
C THR A 215 -7.79 0.36 -1.66
N LEU A 216 -7.51 -0.30 -0.52
CA LEU A 216 -7.35 -1.76 -0.39
C LEU A 216 -8.67 -2.49 -0.09
N LEU A 217 -9.72 -1.78 0.32
CA LEU A 217 -11.01 -2.34 0.75
C LEU A 217 -12.09 -2.32 -0.34
N GLN A 218 -11.80 -1.73 -1.49
CA GLN A 218 -12.69 -1.70 -2.65
C GLN A 218 -12.46 -2.96 -3.51
N VAL A 219 -12.99 -4.09 -3.05
CA VAL A 219 -13.22 -5.30 -3.87
C VAL A 219 -14.59 -5.18 -4.54
#